data_AF-A0AAI9R6F5-F1
#
_entry.id   AF-A0AAI9R6F5-F1
#
_cell.length_a   1.000
_cell.length_b   1.000
_cell.length_c   1.000
_cell.angle_alpha   90.00
_cell.angle_beta   90.00
_cell.angle_gamma   90.00
#
_symmetry.space_group_name_H-M   'P 1'
#
loop_
_entity.id
_entity.type
_entity.pdbx_description
1 polymer ?
#
loop_
_entity_poly.entity_id
_entity_poly.type
_entity_poly.pdbx_seq_one_letter_code
_entity_poly.pdbx_strand_id
1 'polypeptide(L)'
;MSLPRSAMNMMGFSVCCLCCDEPDVSGSDRCRKCIKSHSRTRERLSKQAVSKADRLSRELVTMLSDPVSHIDDSVHGKLMIHYATLIDKHQGTAPASTAEEMFEVFEKQKSKSEKSLIRDVANQNPWQNVELDAEQREEMLAKLSGGTPTNVASWDELLAQVEDFLEEGKE
;
A
#
# COMPACT_ATOMS: atom_id res chain seq x y z
N MET A 1 -24.43 -6.15 2.63
CA MET A 1 -24.08 -4.73 2.68
C MET A 1 -22.96 -4.51 1.69
N SER A 2 -23.11 -3.60 0.73
CA SER A 2 -22.05 -3.32 -0.24
C SER A 2 -20.88 -2.61 0.42
N LEU A 3 -19.65 -3.11 0.22
CA LEU A 3 -18.47 -2.39 0.64
C LEU A 3 -18.33 -1.10 -0.19
N PRO A 4 -17.98 0.04 0.42
CA PRO A 4 -17.63 1.24 -0.30
C PRO A 4 -16.53 0.98 -1.30
N ARG A 5 -16.79 1.31 -2.57
CA ARG A 5 -15.77 1.24 -3.60
C ARG A 5 -14.71 2.30 -3.31
N SER A 6 -13.43 1.96 -3.49
CA SER A 6 -12.31 2.88 -3.26
C SER A 6 -12.51 4.24 -3.96
N ALA A 7 -13.01 4.24 -5.21
CA ALA A 7 -13.37 5.46 -5.93
C ALA A 7 -14.38 6.35 -5.19
N MET A 8 -15.40 5.75 -4.58
CA MET A 8 -16.43 6.47 -3.81
C MET A 8 -15.88 6.98 -2.48
N ASN A 9 -14.98 6.23 -1.85
CA ASN A 9 -14.30 6.65 -0.62
C ASN A 9 -13.43 7.89 -0.87
N MET A 10 -12.60 7.88 -1.92
CA MET A 10 -11.75 9.02 -2.28
C MET A 10 -12.53 10.30 -2.60
N MET A 11 -13.78 10.17 -3.08
CA MET A 11 -14.63 11.32 -3.40
C MET A 11 -15.44 11.85 -2.21
N GLY A 12 -15.43 11.17 -1.04
CA GLY A 12 -16.26 11.51 0.11
C GLY A 12 -17.71 11.01 0.02
N PHE A 13 -17.95 9.96 -0.79
CA PHE A 13 -19.28 9.36 -0.98
C PHE A 13 -19.36 7.91 -0.50
N SER A 14 -18.56 7.54 0.50
CA SER A 14 -18.57 6.20 1.11
C SER A 14 -19.97 5.84 1.63
N VAL A 15 -20.64 6.79 2.30
CA VAL A 15 -22.02 6.67 2.80
C VAL A 15 -22.99 6.25 1.70
N CYS A 16 -22.86 6.80 0.48
CA CYS A 16 -23.75 6.43 -0.63
C CYS A 16 -23.64 4.95 -1.01
N CYS A 17 -22.46 4.35 -0.86
CA CYS A 17 -22.30 2.91 -1.04
C CYS A 17 -22.86 2.11 0.14
N LEU A 18 -22.73 2.61 1.37
CA LEU A 18 -23.26 1.92 2.57
C LEU A 18 -24.79 1.89 2.60
N CYS A 19 -25.43 2.89 1.98
CA CYS A 19 -26.88 2.95 1.81
C CYS A 19 -27.38 2.25 0.54
N CYS A 20 -26.50 1.65 -0.27
CA CYS A 20 -26.88 0.97 -1.49
C CYS A 20 -27.37 -0.46 -1.19
N ASP A 21 -28.44 -0.87 -1.89
CA ASP A 21 -29.05 -2.21 -1.84
C ASP A 21 -28.40 -3.21 -2.82
N GLU A 22 -27.50 -2.73 -3.69
CA GLU A 22 -26.83 -3.57 -4.68
C GLU A 22 -25.83 -4.55 -4.02
N PRO A 23 -25.78 -5.83 -4.45
CA PRO A 23 -24.79 -6.77 -3.95
C PRO A 23 -23.36 -6.33 -4.31
N ASP A 24 -22.40 -6.70 -3.46
CA ASP A 24 -21.00 -6.31 -3.65
C ASP A 24 -20.27 -7.18 -4.69
N VAL A 25 -20.70 -7.08 -5.95
CA VAL A 25 -20.08 -7.80 -7.07
C VAL A 25 -19.20 -6.85 -7.86
N SER A 26 -17.93 -7.20 -8.02
CA SER A 26 -17.00 -6.40 -8.83
C SER A 26 -17.47 -6.29 -10.28
N GLY A 27 -17.48 -5.06 -10.79
CA GLY A 27 -17.87 -4.80 -12.18
C GLY A 27 -19.37 -4.72 -12.45
N SER A 28 -20.23 -4.69 -11.41
CA SER A 28 -21.67 -4.51 -11.62
C SER A 28 -21.98 -3.20 -12.38
N ASP A 29 -22.90 -3.27 -13.33
CA ASP A 29 -23.25 -2.12 -14.17
C ASP A 29 -23.87 -0.98 -13.36
N ARG A 30 -24.59 -1.30 -12.28
CA ARG A 30 -25.17 -0.31 -11.38
C ARG A 30 -24.09 0.47 -10.63
N CYS A 31 -23.10 -0.21 -10.04
CA CYS A 31 -21.98 0.46 -9.37
C CYS A 31 -21.19 1.32 -10.37
N ARG A 32 -20.97 0.86 -11.60
CA ARG A 32 -20.32 1.66 -12.66
C ARG A 32 -21.09 2.96 -12.96
N LYS A 33 -22.42 2.88 -13.10
CA LYS A 33 -23.28 4.06 -13.33
C LYS A 33 -23.28 5.00 -12.13
N CYS A 34 -23.37 4.46 -10.91
CA CYS A 34 -23.34 5.20 -9.65
C CYS A 34 -22.04 6.01 -9.53
N ILE A 35 -20.87 5.36 -9.67
CA ILE A 35 -19.56 6.03 -9.62
C ILE A 35 -19.47 7.15 -10.67
N LYS A 36 -19.89 6.87 -11.93
CA LYS A 36 -19.86 7.86 -13.01
C LYS A 36 -20.81 9.05 -12.79
N SER A 37 -21.88 8.87 -12.01
CA SER A 37 -22.83 9.93 -11.65
C SER A 37 -22.27 10.79 -10.52
N HIS A 38 -21.75 10.15 -9.47
CA HIS A 38 -21.14 10.85 -8.35
C HIS A 38 -19.88 11.62 -8.75
N SER A 39 -19.05 11.09 -9.65
CA SER A 39 -17.88 11.81 -10.16
C SER A 39 -18.26 13.09 -10.89
N ARG A 40 -19.25 13.04 -11.78
CA ARG A 40 -19.79 14.24 -12.46
C ARG A 40 -20.38 15.24 -11.49
N THR A 41 -21.08 14.76 -10.46
CA THR A 41 -21.64 15.63 -9.42
C THR A 41 -20.53 16.30 -8.63
N ARG A 42 -19.47 15.56 -8.26
CA ARG A 42 -18.30 16.11 -7.55
C ARG A 42 -17.59 17.17 -8.37
N GLU A 43 -17.39 16.93 -9.66
CA GLU A 43 -16.78 17.87 -10.60
C GLU A 43 -17.64 19.13 -10.78
N ARG A 44 -18.96 18.98 -10.86
CA ARG A 44 -19.87 20.15 -10.90
C ARG A 44 -19.77 20.97 -9.61
N LEU A 45 -19.71 20.30 -8.46
CA LEU A 45 -19.59 20.91 -7.14
C LEU A 45 -18.18 21.39 -6.82
N SER A 46 -17.16 21.17 -7.65
CA SER A 46 -15.83 21.76 -7.44
C SER A 46 -15.71 23.17 -8.04
N LYS A 47 -16.59 23.53 -8.98
CA LYS A 47 -16.63 24.86 -9.63
C LYS A 47 -17.07 25.96 -8.66
N GLN A 48 -17.28 27.19 -9.09
CA GLN A 48 -17.85 28.22 -8.22
C GLN A 48 -19.37 27.99 -7.99
N ALA A 49 -19.86 28.19 -6.77
CA ALA A 49 -21.29 28.09 -6.47
C ALA A 49 -22.03 29.32 -7.00
N VAL A 50 -23.02 29.10 -7.88
CA VAL A 50 -23.79 30.18 -8.52
C VAL A 50 -25.11 30.41 -7.78
N SER A 51 -25.77 29.34 -7.34
CA SER A 51 -27.08 29.40 -6.68
C SER A 51 -27.03 29.06 -5.18
N LYS A 52 -28.09 29.41 -4.43
CA LYS A 52 -28.27 28.94 -3.04
C LYS A 52 -28.32 27.41 -2.98
N ALA A 53 -28.95 26.77 -3.96
CA ALA A 53 -29.00 25.31 -4.07
C ALA A 53 -27.60 24.69 -4.24
N ASP A 54 -26.70 25.33 -4.99
CA ASP A 54 -25.32 24.85 -5.12
C ASP A 54 -24.54 24.96 -3.81
N ARG A 55 -24.78 26.01 -3.02
CA ARG A 55 -24.15 26.16 -1.69
C ARG A 55 -24.65 25.09 -0.73
N LEU A 56 -25.97 24.90 -0.65
CA LEU A 56 -26.58 23.85 0.15
C LEU A 56 -26.09 22.45 -0.25
N SER A 57 -25.97 22.20 -1.56
CA SER A 57 -25.45 20.92 -2.07
C SER A 57 -24.02 20.66 -1.62
N ARG A 58 -23.16 21.69 -1.57
CA ARG A 58 -21.78 21.56 -1.10
C ARG A 58 -21.72 21.27 0.38
N GLU A 59 -22.48 22.01 1.17
CA GLU A 59 -22.58 21.82 2.61
C GLU A 59 -23.01 20.38 2.94
N LEU A 60 -24.04 19.88 2.24
CA LEU A 60 -24.49 18.50 2.38
C LEU A 60 -23.39 17.50 2.01
N VAL A 61 -22.66 17.71 0.91
CA VAL A 61 -21.57 16.80 0.52
C VAL A 61 -20.41 16.83 1.52
N THR A 62 -20.10 17.99 2.09
CA THR A 62 -19.11 18.12 3.16
C THR A 62 -19.56 17.31 4.38
N MET A 63 -20.82 17.45 4.81
CA MET A 63 -21.37 16.66 5.93
C MET A 63 -21.32 15.15 5.66
N LEU A 64 -21.65 14.70 4.44
CA LEU A 64 -21.59 13.29 4.07
C LEU A 64 -20.17 12.73 3.99
N SER A 65 -19.18 13.59 3.71
CA SER A 65 -17.77 13.19 3.62
C SER A 65 -17.16 12.92 4.99
N ASP A 66 -17.63 13.63 6.02
CA ASP A 66 -17.21 13.46 7.41
C ASP A 66 -18.40 13.60 8.38
N PRO A 67 -19.27 12.57 8.48
CA PRO A 67 -20.47 12.66 9.33
C PRO A 67 -20.15 12.85 10.81
N VAL A 68 -19.01 12.36 11.29
CA VAL A 68 -18.64 12.39 12.72
C VAL A 68 -18.47 13.83 13.20
N SER A 69 -17.89 14.70 12.37
CA SER A 69 -17.71 16.12 12.68
C SER A 69 -19.01 16.93 12.70
N HIS A 70 -20.15 16.34 12.32
CA HIS A 70 -21.43 17.03 12.16
C HIS A 70 -22.58 16.39 12.95
N ILE A 71 -22.27 15.56 13.95
CA ILE A 71 -23.29 14.89 14.79
C ILE A 71 -24.10 15.86 15.66
N ASP A 72 -23.53 17.00 16.02
CA ASP A 72 -24.18 18.03 16.83
C ASP A 72 -25.02 19.02 16.00
N ASP A 73 -25.11 18.80 14.67
CA ASP A 73 -25.93 19.66 13.82
C ASP A 73 -27.41 19.61 14.21
N SER A 74 -28.01 20.79 14.38
CA SER A 74 -29.39 20.93 14.86
C SER A 74 -30.45 20.28 13.96
N VAL A 75 -30.16 20.13 12.66
CA VAL A 75 -31.11 19.63 11.67
C VAL A 75 -30.73 18.21 11.22
N HIS A 76 -29.46 17.98 10.91
CA HIS A 76 -28.95 16.76 10.29
C HIS A 76 -28.23 15.83 11.26
N GLY A 77 -28.00 16.23 12.53
CA GLY A 77 -27.19 15.48 13.49
C GLY A 77 -27.63 14.04 13.68
N LYS A 78 -28.95 13.79 13.78
CA LYS A 78 -29.50 12.41 13.86
C LYS A 78 -29.12 11.54 12.66
N LEU A 79 -29.11 12.14 11.46
CA LEU A 79 -28.73 11.45 10.23
C LEU A 79 -27.21 11.24 10.17
N MET A 80 -26.43 12.22 10.62
CA MET A 80 -24.98 12.13 10.71
C MET A 80 -24.53 11.03 11.68
N ILE A 81 -25.20 10.88 12.83
CA ILE A 81 -25.00 9.76 13.74
C ILE A 81 -25.27 8.43 13.03
N HIS A 82 -26.37 8.33 12.27
CA HIS A 82 -26.68 7.12 11.53
C HIS A 82 -25.57 6.79 10.52
N TYR A 83 -25.10 7.75 9.73
CA TYR A 83 -24.03 7.53 8.76
C TYR A 83 -22.69 7.21 9.42
N ALA A 84 -22.35 7.87 10.53
CA ALA A 84 -21.18 7.55 11.33
C ALA A 84 -21.24 6.09 11.82
N THR A 85 -22.39 5.62 12.29
CA THR A 85 -22.55 4.21 12.72
C THR A 85 -22.42 3.22 11.56
N LEU A 86 -22.85 3.58 10.35
CA LEU A 86 -22.66 2.74 9.16
C LEU A 86 -21.18 2.66 8.78
N ILE A 87 -20.46 3.79 8.85
CA ILE A 87 -19.03 3.86 8.59
C ILE A 87 -18.26 3.04 9.62
N ASP A 88 -18.57 3.19 10.91
CA ASP A 88 -17.93 2.45 12.01
C ASP A 88 -18.14 0.93 11.88
N LYS A 89 -19.39 0.50 11.64
CA LYS A 89 -19.68 -0.92 11.36
C LYS A 89 -18.96 -1.45 10.14
N HIS A 90 -18.74 -0.63 9.13
CA HIS A 90 -17.98 -0.99 7.94
C HIS A 90 -16.46 -1.04 8.22
N GLN A 91 -15.94 -0.08 8.99
CA GLN A 91 -14.53 0.00 9.38
C GLN A 91 -14.18 -0.93 10.55
N GLY A 92 -15.13 -1.76 11.01
CA GLY A 92 -14.97 -2.72 12.10
C GLY A 92 -13.65 -3.50 12.00
N THR A 93 -12.83 -3.34 13.03
CA THR A 93 -11.37 -3.53 13.07
C THR A 93 -10.63 -2.72 12.01
N ALA A 94 -10.30 -1.48 12.36
CA ALA A 94 -9.30 -0.69 11.67
C ALA A 94 -8.06 -1.57 11.41
N PRO A 95 -7.39 -1.47 10.24
CA PRO A 95 -6.11 -2.12 10.06
C PRO A 95 -5.19 -1.62 11.17
N ALA A 96 -4.78 -2.56 12.03
CA ALA A 96 -3.61 -2.50 12.92
C ALA A 96 -3.03 -1.09 13.10
N SER A 97 -3.60 -0.28 14.00
CA SER A 97 -3.09 1.08 14.22
C SER A 97 -1.87 1.09 15.13
N THR A 98 -1.68 0.03 15.91
CA THR A 98 -0.55 -0.15 16.81
C THR A 98 0.60 -0.88 16.11
N ALA A 99 1.83 -0.59 16.55
CA ALA A 99 3.03 -1.19 15.97
C ALA A 99 3.00 -2.72 16.07
N GLU A 100 2.48 -3.28 17.17
CA GLU A 100 2.39 -4.73 17.35
C GLU A 100 1.46 -5.40 16.32
N GLU A 101 0.29 -4.83 16.08
CA GLU A 101 -0.66 -5.36 15.09
C GLU A 101 -0.10 -5.22 13.66
N MET A 102 0.69 -4.17 13.37
CA MET A 102 1.39 -4.03 12.08
C MET A 102 2.42 -5.13 11.88
N PHE A 103 3.16 -5.49 12.94
CA PHE A 103 4.09 -6.61 12.89
C PHE A 103 3.36 -7.93 12.63
N GLU A 104 2.21 -8.18 13.27
CA GLU A 104 1.44 -9.39 13.00
C GLU A 104 0.93 -9.48 11.55
N VAL A 105 0.48 -8.37 10.98
CA VAL A 105 0.06 -8.31 9.56
C VAL A 105 1.27 -8.55 8.65
N PHE A 106 2.42 -7.97 8.99
CA PHE A 106 3.66 -8.15 8.25
C PHE A 106 4.16 -9.59 8.30
N GLU A 107 4.11 -10.25 9.46
CA GLU A 107 4.46 -11.67 9.59
C GLU A 107 3.52 -12.57 8.79
N LYS A 108 2.20 -12.31 8.84
CA LYS A 108 1.20 -13.02 8.04
C LYS A 108 1.36 -12.79 6.53
N GLN A 109 1.93 -11.67 6.11
CA GLN A 109 2.26 -11.40 4.70
C GLN A 109 3.59 -12.05 4.29
N LYS A 110 4.61 -12.00 5.16
CA LYS A 110 5.91 -12.65 4.96
C LYS A 110 5.80 -14.17 4.86
N SER A 111 4.86 -14.77 5.60
CA SER A 111 4.61 -16.21 5.54
C SER A 111 3.88 -16.67 4.27
N LYS A 112 3.33 -15.75 3.48
CA LYS A 112 2.75 -16.07 2.17
C LYS A 112 3.87 -16.09 1.14
N SER A 113 4.08 -17.23 0.49
CA SER A 113 5.06 -17.31 -0.59
C SER A 113 4.61 -16.45 -1.77
N GLU A 114 5.40 -15.41 -2.08
CA GLU A 114 5.19 -14.60 -3.28
C GLU A 114 5.57 -15.41 -4.52
N LYS A 115 4.62 -16.17 -5.06
CA LYS A 115 4.72 -16.68 -6.44
C LYS A 115 4.39 -15.55 -7.40
N SER A 116 5.31 -14.60 -7.53
CA SER A 116 5.23 -13.54 -8.54
C SER A 116 5.66 -14.11 -9.89
N LEU A 117 4.75 -14.17 -10.86
CA LEU A 117 5.03 -14.60 -12.23
C LEU A 117 6.23 -13.85 -12.86
N ILE A 118 6.44 -12.59 -12.49
CA ILE A 118 7.58 -11.79 -12.96
C ILE A 118 8.89 -12.25 -12.31
N ARG A 119 8.86 -12.61 -11.02
CA ARG A 119 10.04 -13.10 -10.28
C ARG A 119 10.47 -14.48 -10.77
N ASP A 120 9.50 -15.36 -11.03
CA ASP A 120 9.74 -16.72 -11.52
C ASP A 120 10.28 -16.76 -12.95
N VAL A 121 9.93 -15.76 -13.78
CA VAL A 121 10.40 -15.67 -15.18
C VAL A 121 11.71 -14.88 -15.30
N ALA A 122 11.88 -13.80 -14.53
CA ALA A 122 13.06 -12.94 -14.62
C ALA A 122 14.28 -13.50 -13.89
N ASN A 123 14.07 -14.29 -12.84
CA ASN A 123 15.16 -14.85 -12.06
C ASN A 123 15.28 -16.36 -12.28
N GLN A 124 15.94 -16.73 -13.37
CA GLN A 124 16.26 -18.13 -13.71
C GLN A 124 17.53 -18.64 -13.01
N ASN A 125 18.00 -17.95 -11.97
CA ASN A 125 19.21 -18.36 -11.25
C ASN A 125 19.00 -19.75 -10.61
N PRO A 126 19.73 -20.79 -11.05
CA PRO A 126 19.59 -22.15 -10.51
C PRO A 126 19.98 -22.26 -9.03
N TRP A 127 20.75 -21.29 -8.53
CA TRP A 127 21.33 -21.28 -7.18
C TRP A 127 20.55 -20.43 -6.17
N GLN A 128 19.42 -19.84 -6.59
CA GLN A 128 18.63 -18.89 -5.79
C GLN A 128 18.14 -19.47 -4.45
N ASN A 129 17.80 -20.76 -4.43
CA ASN A 129 17.22 -21.46 -3.27
C ASN A 129 17.95 -22.77 -2.96
N VAL A 130 19.19 -22.90 -3.43
CA VAL A 130 20.02 -24.09 -3.16
C VAL A 130 21.06 -23.69 -2.13
N GLU A 131 21.00 -24.30 -0.94
CA GLU A 131 22.10 -24.19 0.01
C GLU A 131 23.29 -24.96 -0.57
N LEU A 132 24.34 -24.22 -0.95
CA LEU A 132 25.58 -24.80 -1.44
C LEU A 132 26.28 -25.54 -0.30
N ASP A 133 26.73 -26.76 -0.56
CA ASP A 133 27.60 -27.49 0.37
C ASP A 133 28.96 -26.78 0.52
N ALA A 134 29.78 -27.22 1.47
CA ALA A 134 31.07 -26.56 1.76
C ALA A 134 32.04 -26.64 0.56
N GLU A 135 32.01 -27.77 -0.15
CA GLU A 135 32.90 -28.05 -1.28
C GLU A 135 32.53 -27.22 -2.52
N GLN A 136 31.24 -27.10 -2.83
CA GLN A 136 30.70 -26.27 -3.90
C GLN A 136 30.92 -24.77 -3.63
N ARG A 137 30.86 -24.35 -2.37
CA ARG A 137 31.21 -22.98 -1.96
C ARG A 137 32.68 -22.68 -2.24
N GLU A 138 33.58 -23.57 -1.83
CA GLU A 138 35.01 -23.43 -2.12
C GLU A 138 35.30 -23.46 -3.62
N GLU A 139 34.63 -24.31 -4.38
CA GLU A 139 34.78 -24.38 -5.84
C GLU A 139 34.30 -23.10 -6.54
N MET A 140 33.16 -22.53 -6.12
CA MET A 140 32.67 -21.26 -6.65
C MET A 140 33.57 -20.10 -6.27
N LEU A 141 34.07 -20.07 -5.02
CA LEU A 141 35.04 -19.07 -4.57
C LEU A 141 36.33 -19.16 -5.40
N ALA A 142 36.83 -20.37 -5.66
CA ALA A 142 38.00 -20.60 -6.51
C ALA A 142 37.78 -20.19 -7.98
N LYS A 143 36.53 -20.22 -8.49
CA LYS A 143 36.19 -19.72 -9.83
C LYS A 143 36.06 -18.18 -9.88
N LEU A 144 35.68 -17.55 -8.77
CA LEU A 144 35.56 -16.09 -8.63
C LEU A 144 36.93 -15.44 -8.38
N SER A 145 37.76 -16.03 -7.53
CA SER A 145 39.16 -15.67 -7.37
C SER A 145 39.95 -16.37 -8.47
N GLY A 146 40.16 -15.74 -9.63
CA GLY A 146 40.93 -16.30 -10.75
C GLY A 146 42.43 -16.53 -10.45
N GLY A 147 42.73 -17.29 -9.39
CA GLY A 147 43.97 -17.35 -8.64
C GLY A 147 43.63 -17.32 -7.15
N THR A 148 44.12 -18.31 -6.40
CA THR A 148 43.97 -18.44 -4.94
C THR A 148 44.15 -17.08 -4.25
N PRO A 149 43.26 -16.64 -3.34
CA PRO A 149 43.51 -15.45 -2.56
C PRO A 149 44.83 -15.65 -1.82
N THR A 150 45.75 -14.68 -1.93
CA THR A 150 46.92 -14.63 -1.07
C THR A 150 46.41 -14.68 0.36
N ASN A 151 46.79 -15.72 1.11
CA ASN A 151 46.51 -15.80 2.53
C ASN A 151 47.31 -14.68 3.19
N VAL A 152 46.67 -13.53 3.41
CA VAL A 152 47.23 -12.44 4.20
C VAL A 152 46.95 -12.79 5.65
N ALA A 153 48.00 -13.07 6.41
CA ALA A 153 47.87 -13.65 7.74
C ALA A 153 47.31 -12.63 8.76
N SER A 154 47.37 -11.33 8.45
CA SER A 154 46.86 -10.25 9.29
C SER A 154 46.44 -9.01 8.49
N TRP A 155 45.60 -8.18 9.12
CA TRP A 155 45.13 -6.91 8.54
C TRP A 155 46.27 -5.90 8.33
N ASP A 156 47.29 -5.90 9.20
CA ASP A 156 48.45 -5.00 9.07
C ASP A 156 49.26 -5.29 7.81
N GLU A 157 49.41 -6.57 7.47
CA GLU A 157 50.14 -7.03 6.27
C GLU A 157 49.37 -6.68 4.98
N LEU A 158 48.03 -6.70 5.05
CA LEU A 158 47.16 -6.30 3.94
C LEU A 158 47.20 -4.78 3.72
N LEU A 159 47.24 -3.99 4.80
CA LEU A 159 47.37 -2.54 4.72
C LEU A 159 48.73 -2.12 4.12
N ALA A 160 49.81 -2.78 4.50
CA ALA A 160 51.13 -2.53 3.93
C ALA A 160 51.18 -2.83 2.41
N GLN A 161 50.57 -3.94 1.95
CA GLN A 161 50.47 -4.24 0.52
C GLN A 161 49.67 -3.21 -0.26
N VAL A 162 48.59 -2.69 0.31
CA VAL A 162 47.79 -1.63 -0.32
C VAL A 162 48.57 -0.34 -0.40
N GLU A 163 49.38 -0.02 0.61
CA GLU A 163 50.24 1.16 0.64
C GLU A 163 51.34 1.07 -0.44
N ASP A 164 52.04 -0.06 -0.54
CA ASP A 164 53.03 -0.31 -1.60
C ASP A 164 52.42 -0.20 -3.01
N PHE A 165 51.22 -0.76 -3.23
CA PHE A 165 50.52 -0.65 -4.52
C PHE A 165 50.14 0.80 -4.88
N LEU A 166 49.81 1.61 -3.88
CA LEU A 166 49.50 3.03 -4.06
C LEU A 166 50.74 3.88 -4.32
N GLU A 167 51.92 3.44 -3.86
CA GLU A 167 53.20 4.08 -4.12
C GLU A 167 53.77 3.71 -5.50
N GLU A 168 53.63 2.45 -5.94
CA GLU A 168 54.05 1.99 -7.28
C GLU A 168 53.24 2.63 -8.43
N GLY A 169 51.99 3.04 -8.19
CA GLY A 169 51.15 3.74 -9.17
C GLY A 169 51.49 5.23 -9.39
N LYS A 170 52.61 5.70 -8.84
CA LYS A 170 53.00 7.13 -8.80
C LYS A 170 54.19 7.50 -9.69
N GLU A 171 54.67 6.60 -10.54
CA GLU A 171 55.58 6.90 -11.67
C GLU A 171 54.85 7.17 -12.99
#